data_AF-A0A7C6QS55-F1
#
_entry.id   AF-A0A7C6QS55-F1
#
_cell.length_a   1.000
_cell.length_b   1.000
_cell.length_c   1.000
_cell.angle_alpha   90.00
_cell.angle_beta   90.00
_cell.angle_gamma   90.00
#
_symmetry.space_group_name_H-M   'P 1'
#
loop_
_entity.id
_entity.type
_entity.pdbx_description
1 polymer ?
#
loop_
_entity_poly.entity_id
_entity_poly.type
_entity_poly.pdbx_seq_one_letter_code
_entity_poly.pdbx_strand_id
1 'polypeptide(L)' 'MNPLYGVRIKKAFESEENWYKLNKYGGRRLIFWSIVLICISIASLFFEISENSILFVVFSLAPDIVLIPCLIEIFIFAKK' A
#
# COMPACT_ATOMS: atom_id res chain seq x y z
N MET A 1 -11.87 -7.30 -18.31
CA MET A 1 -11.44 -6.05 -17.61
C MET A 1 -12.58 -5.49 -16.76
N ASN A 2 -12.32 -4.84 -15.61
CA ASN A 2 -13.37 -4.23 -14.78
C ASN A 2 -13.05 -2.73 -14.49
N PRO A 3 -13.91 -1.77 -14.90
CA PRO A 3 -13.69 -0.34 -14.67
C PRO A 3 -13.99 0.13 -13.24
N LEU A 4 -14.75 -0.64 -12.47
CA LEU A 4 -15.16 -0.30 -11.10
C LEU A 4 -14.30 -0.98 -10.03
N TYR A 5 -13.43 -1.92 -10.42
CA TYR A 5 -12.65 -2.73 -9.49
C TYR A 5 -11.18 -2.81 -9.88
N GLY A 6 -10.33 -2.84 -8.86
CA GLY A 6 -8.89 -3.07 -9.00
C GLY A 6 -8.06 -1.81 -9.23
N VAL A 7 -6.81 -2.02 -9.67
CA VAL A 7 -5.86 -0.96 -10.03
C VAL A 7 -6.32 -0.30 -11.33
N ARG A 8 -6.74 0.97 -11.24
CA ARG A 8 -7.31 1.75 -12.36
C ARG A 8 -6.28 2.68 -13.00
N ILE A 9 -5.10 2.15 -13.32
CA ILE A 9 -4.07 2.86 -14.09
C ILE A 9 -4.35 2.63 -15.58
N LYS A 10 -4.08 3.63 -16.44
CA LYS A 10 -4.29 3.53 -17.90
C LYS A 10 -3.79 2.21 -18.50
N LYS A 11 -2.61 1.74 -18.07
CA LYS A 11 -1.99 0.46 -18.47
C LYS A 11 -2.90 -0.75 -18.24
N ALA A 12 -3.65 -0.77 -17.13
CA ALA A 12 -4.58 -1.85 -16.80
C ALA A 12 -5.75 -1.94 -17.78
N PHE A 13 -6.03 -0.88 -18.54
CA PHE A 13 -7.10 -0.84 -19.53
C PHE A 13 -6.64 -1.09 -20.97
N GLU A 14 -5.35 -1.38 -21.18
CA GLU A 14 -4.83 -1.69 -22.52
C GLU A 14 -5.15 -3.13 -22.96
N SER A 15 -5.28 -4.07 -22.02
CA SER A 15 -5.65 -5.46 -22.29
C SER A 15 -6.13 -6.19 -21.03
N GLU A 16 -6.84 -7.30 -21.19
CA GLU A 16 -7.25 -8.16 -20.06
C GLU A 16 -6.05 -8.76 -19.32
N GLU A 17 -5.01 -9.13 -20.06
CA GLU A 17 -3.78 -9.65 -19.49
C GLU A 17 -3.09 -8.61 -18.61
N ASN A 18 -3.00 -7.35 -19.07
CA ASN A 18 -2.45 -6.26 -18.27
C ASN A 18 -3.28 -6.01 -17.01
N TRP A 19 -4.61 -6.00 -17.14
CA TRP A 19 -5.52 -5.88 -16.01
C TRP A 19 -5.25 -6.95 -14.95
N TYR A 20 -5.12 -8.21 -15.37
CA TYR A 20 -4.86 -9.32 -14.45
C TYR A 20 -3.47 -9.25 -13.80
N LYS A 21 -2.42 -8.97 -14.59
CA LYS A 21 -1.04 -8.83 -14.09
C LYS A 21 -0.94 -7.70 -13.06
N LEU A 22 -1.48 -6.53 -13.36
CA LEU A 22 -1.46 -5.37 -12.46
C LEU A 22 -2.23 -5.62 -11.18
N ASN A 23 -3.44 -6.19 -11.26
CA ASN A 23 -4.24 -6.47 -10.07
C ASN A 23 -3.65 -7.57 -9.20
N LYS A 24 -3.06 -8.61 -9.81
CA LYS A 24 -2.33 -9.64 -9.07
C LYS A 24 -1.12 -9.08 -8.35
N TYR A 25 -0.34 -8.23 -9.01
CA TYR A 25 0.81 -7.59 -8.39
C TYR A 25 0.38 -6.60 -7.30
N GLY A 26 -0.55 -5.70 -7.60
CA GLY A 26 -1.06 -4.70 -6.66
C GLY A 26 -1.70 -5.32 -5.42
N GLY A 27 -2.49 -6.38 -5.58
CA GLY A 27 -3.03 -7.13 -4.44
C GLY A 27 -1.94 -7.72 -3.56
N ARG A 28 -0.87 -8.29 -4.14
CA ARG A 28 0.28 -8.80 -3.36
C ARG A 28 1.01 -7.68 -2.60
N ARG A 29 1.16 -6.50 -3.20
CA ARG A 29 1.77 -5.34 -2.55
C ARG A 29 0.91 -4.83 -1.40
N LEU A 30 -0.40 -4.73 -1.62
CA LEU A 30 -1.35 -4.35 -0.57
C LEU A 30 -1.31 -5.33 0.61
N ILE A 31 -1.30 -6.64 0.37
CA ILE A 31 -1.17 -7.64 1.44
C ILE A 31 0.13 -7.43 2.23
N PHE A 32 1.26 -7.30 1.53
CA PHE A 32 2.56 -7.12 2.16
C PHE A 32 2.60 -5.85 3.04
N TRP A 33 2.17 -4.72 2.49
CA TRP A 33 2.18 -3.44 3.20
C TRP A 33 1.13 -3.39 4.33
N SER A 34 -0.02 -4.04 4.18
CA SER A 34 -0.97 -4.24 5.28
C SER A 34 -0.37 -5.04 6.43
N ILE A 35 0.43 -6.08 6.16
CA ILE A 35 1.14 -6.82 7.22
C ILE A 35 2.11 -5.90 7.97
N VAL A 36 2.86 -5.06 7.24
CA VAL A 36 3.76 -4.07 7.87
C VAL A 36 2.98 -3.11 8.77
N LEU A 37 1.85 -2.58 8.30
CA LEU A 37 1.00 -1.69 9.10
C LEU A 37 0.45 -2.39 10.35
N ILE A 38 0.00 -3.65 10.21
CA ILE A 38 -0.46 -4.47 11.35
C ILE A 38 0.66 -4.63 12.37
N CYS A 39 1.89 -4.91 11.95
CA CYS A 39 3.03 -5.01 12.86
C CYS A 39 3.31 -3.71 13.63
N ILE A 40 3.24 -2.55 12.95
CA ILE A 40 3.39 -1.23 13.58
C ILE A 40 2.28 -1.00 14.61
N SER A 41 1.02 -1.29 14.25
CA SER A 41 -0.12 -1.16 15.16
C SER A 41 -0.02 -2.08 16.37
N ILE A 42 0.37 -3.34 16.18
CA ILE A 42 0.60 -4.27 17.29
C ILE A 42 1.72 -3.75 18.19
N ALA A 43 2.84 -3.29 17.63
CA ALA A 43 3.93 -2.71 18.41
C ALA A 43 3.45 -1.53 19.26
N SER A 44 2.61 -0.65 18.71
CA SER A 44 2.08 0.52 19.44
C SER A 44 1.28 0.17 20.69
N LEU A 45 0.73 -1.05 20.79
CA LEU A 45 0.03 -1.51 22.00
C LEU A 45 0.97 -1.79 23.17
N PHE A 46 2.26 -1.97 22.92
CA PHE A 46 3.26 -2.32 23.94
C PHE A 46 4.19 -1.16 24.31
N PHE A 47 4.12 -0.03 23.60
CA PHE A 47 4.96 1.13 23.84
C PHE A 47 4.11 2.33 24.23
N GLU A 48 4.40 2.93 25.38
CA GLU A 48 3.86 4.24 25.73
C GLU A 48 4.61 5.32 24.94
N ILE A 49 3.97 5.81 23.88
CA ILE A 49 4.54 6.84 23.01
C ILE A 49 4.04 8.21 23.49
N SER A 50 4.95 9.05 23.98
CA SER A 50 4.63 10.42 24.38
C SER A 50 4.13 11.24 23.19
N GLU A 51 3.04 11.99 23.37
CA GLU A 51 2.44 12.86 22.34
C GLU A 51 3.40 13.93 21.82
N ASN A 52 4.34 14.38 22.65
CA ASN A 52 5.35 15.38 22.26
C ASN A 52 6.55 14.77 21.50
N SER A 53 6.58 13.45 21.33
CA SER A 53 7.68 12.76 20.66
C SER A 53 7.49 12.73 19.14
N ILE A 54 8.60 12.76 18.40
CA ILE A 54 8.56 12.54 16.95
C ILE A 54 8.00 11.16 16.59
N LEU A 55 8.16 10.18 17.48
CA LEU A 55 7.66 8.83 17.31
C LEU A 55 6.12 8.81 17.24
N PHE A 56 5.44 9.66 18.02
CA PHE A 56 3.98 9.81 17.96
C PHE A 56 3.52 10.27 16.58
N VAL A 57 4.20 11.26 16.00
CA VAL A 57 3.92 11.77 14.65
C VAL A 57 4.15 10.67 13.61
N VAL A 58 5.26 9.93 13.70
CA VAL A 58 5.59 8.83 12.78
C VAL A 58 4.53 7.73 12.82
N PHE A 59 4.10 7.30 14.02
CA PHE A 59 3.08 6.26 14.17
C PHE A 59 1.70 6.73 13.70
N SER A 60 1.36 8.00 13.96
CA SER A 60 0.11 8.59 13.50
C SER A 60 0.03 8.67 11.97
N LEU A 61 1.16 8.85 11.31
CA LEU A 61 1.28 8.87 9.84
C LEU A 61 1.62 7.49 9.24
N ALA A 62 1.68 6.42 10.05
CA ALA A 62 2.04 5.08 9.58
C ALA A 62 1.18 4.58 8.40
N PRO A 63 -0.16 4.81 8.35
CA PRO A 63 -0.96 4.43 7.18
C PRO A 63 -0.48 5.08 5.88
N ASP A 64 -0.14 6.36 5.90
CA ASP A 64 0.33 7.08 4.71
C ASP A 64 1.76 6.66 4.33
N ILE A 65 2.64 6.52 5.33
CA ILE A 65 4.03 6.07 5.15
C ILE A 65 4.07 4.67 4.51
N VAL A 66 3.10 3.81 4.81
CA VAL A 66 2.98 2.47 4.25
C VAL A 66 2.30 2.47 2.87
N LEU A 67 1.23 3.26 2.72
CA LEU A 67 0.44 3.28 1.49
C LEU A 67 1.19 3.92 0.31
N ILE A 68 1.96 4.99 0.56
CA ILE A 68 2.71 5.70 -0.49
C ILE A 68 3.71 4.78 -1.22
N PRO A 69 4.61 4.05 -0.55
CA PRO A 69 5.48 3.06 -1.18
C PRO A 69 4.70 1.98 -1.94
N CYS A 70 3.61 1.47 -1.37
CA CYS A 70 2.75 0.48 -2.04
C CYS A 70 2.24 1.00 -3.38
N LEU A 71 1.76 2.24 -3.44
CA LEU A 71 1.30 2.87 -4.67
C LEU A 71 2.45 3.10 -5.65
N ILE A 72 3.60 3.59 -5.19
CA ILE A 72 4.80 3.79 -6.01
C ILE A 72 5.23 2.48 -6.68
N GLU A 73 5.30 1.38 -5.93
CA GLU A 73 5.65 0.05 -6.46
C GLU A 73 4.68 -0.39 -7.57
N ILE A 74 3.37 -0.19 -7.38
CA ILE A 74 2.34 -0.49 -8.39
C ILE A 74 2.54 0.38 -9.64
N PHE A 75 2.82 1.68 -9.48
CA PHE A 75 3.08 2.58 -10.61
C PHE A 75 4.36 2.21 -11.36
N ILE A 76 5.44 1.84 -10.65
CA ILE A 76 6.69 1.37 -11.27
C ILE A 76 6.43 0.08 -12.05
N PHE A 77 5.68 -0.87 -11.48
CA PHE A 77 5.31 -2.10 -12.17
C PHE A 77 4.46 -1.82 -13.41
N ALA A 78 3.54 -0.85 -13.36
CA ALA A 78 2.71 -0.46 -14.50
C ALA A 78 3.50 0.16 -15.67
N LYS A 79 4.69 0.69 -15.41
CA LYS A 79 5.57 1.27 -16.44
C LYS A 79 6.46 0.25 -17.14
N LYS A 80 6.57 -0.96 -16.58
CA LYS A 80 7.28 -2.09 -17.21
C LYS A 80 6.39 -2.77 -18.23
#